data_AF-A0A958DE55-F1
#
_entry.id   AF-A0A958DE55-F1
#
_cell.length_a   1.000
_cell.length_b   1.000
_cell.length_c   1.000
_cell.angle_alpha   90.00
_cell.angle_beta   90.00
_cell.angle_gamma   90.00
#
_symmetry.space_group_name_H-M   'P 1'
#
loop_
_entity.id
_entity.type
_entity.pdbx_description
1 polymer ?
#
loop_
_entity_poly.entity_id
_entity_poly.type
_entity_poly.pdbx_seq_one_letter_code
_entity_poly.pdbx_strand_id
1 'polypeptide(L)'
;KLARLASSGAAMLRGGSDHKGTEFAARSTFLFSSINVPPLRAQDLSRMALLSIDRFKPDQVEPKLDARYLGIIGRAILHRLIKEWPRFEETYQAFAAELGAGGMDSRGQKQFGTLLTCADMILHEGWNEERLRFACDMEGDLVPWRQLLSPFAMLEFENATDNWLGCLRRLVSVRVEAWRNGARTTVGQVLQEYVEGGGIGDMNIDEANTLLGQAGLRIVIRARAGSTHRQKWLVVQNNNPLVRQLFEGSEWAGLPGAGVWSGALRQAPKHIWMPRQERVNGMQERATLLALDELYGEGGIMAEEKED
;
A
#
# COMPACT_ATOMS: atom_id res chain seq x y z
N LYS A 1 7.51 8.88 -12.70
CA LYS A 1 6.47 9.90 -13.03
C LYS A 1 5.77 9.64 -14.36
N LEU A 2 6.49 9.44 -15.48
CA LEU A 2 5.90 9.21 -16.81
C LEU A 2 5.04 7.93 -16.87
N ALA A 3 5.57 6.79 -16.43
CA ALA A 3 4.83 5.51 -16.41
C ALA A 3 3.52 5.60 -15.59
N ARG A 4 3.55 6.31 -14.46
CA ARG A 4 2.35 6.57 -13.66
C ARG A 4 1.29 7.35 -14.44
N LEU A 5 1.67 8.44 -15.10
CA LEU A 5 0.74 9.24 -15.91
C LEU A 5 0.17 8.42 -17.07
N ALA A 6 1.01 7.65 -17.75
CA ALA A 6 0.62 6.82 -18.88
C ALA A 6 -0.34 5.69 -18.49
N SER A 7 -0.16 5.08 -17.31
CA SER A 7 -1.08 4.06 -16.78
C SER A 7 -2.49 4.58 -16.52
N SER A 8 -2.61 5.87 -16.19
CA SER A 8 -3.89 6.55 -15.95
C SER A 8 -4.47 7.23 -17.20
N GLY A 9 -3.72 7.27 -18.30
CA GLY A 9 -4.08 8.08 -19.48
C GLY A 9 -4.14 9.58 -19.20
N ALA A 10 -3.44 10.04 -18.16
CA ALA A 10 -3.48 11.43 -17.73
C ALA A 10 -2.81 12.34 -18.77
N ALA A 11 -3.38 13.53 -18.93
CA ALA A 11 -2.85 14.54 -19.82
C ALA A 11 -1.45 15.01 -19.42
N MET A 12 -0.55 15.04 -20.39
CA MET A 12 0.76 15.65 -20.25
C MET A 12 0.78 16.94 -21.07
N LEU A 13 1.22 18.02 -20.44
CA LEU A 13 1.43 19.31 -21.10
C LEU A 13 2.88 19.39 -21.55
N ARG A 14 3.11 19.62 -22.85
CA ARG A 14 4.43 19.99 -23.37
C ARG A 14 4.37 21.45 -23.83
N GLY A 15 5.26 22.27 -23.28
CA GLY A 15 5.43 23.65 -23.74
C GLY A 15 6.05 23.65 -25.13
N GLY A 16 5.33 24.18 -26.12
CA GLY A 16 5.87 24.50 -27.43
C GLY A 16 6.60 25.85 -27.42
N SER A 17 7.53 26.04 -28.35
CA SER A 17 8.26 27.31 -28.55
C SER A 17 7.32 28.51 -28.80
N ASP A 18 6.11 28.24 -29.31
CA ASP A 18 5.15 29.27 -29.72
C ASP A 18 4.11 29.63 -28.64
N HIS A 19 4.41 29.36 -27.36
CA HIS A 19 3.50 29.62 -26.23
C HIS A 19 2.12 28.92 -26.31
N LYS A 20 1.94 27.98 -27.25
CA LYS A 20 0.80 27.06 -27.29
C LYS A 20 1.22 25.75 -26.63
N GLY A 21 0.66 25.47 -25.45
CA GLY A 21 0.83 24.18 -24.79
C GLY A 21 -0.01 23.12 -25.52
N THR A 22 0.63 22.07 -26.03
CA THR A 22 -0.10 20.93 -26.59
C THR A 22 -0.33 19.91 -25.48
N GLU A 23 -1.59 19.62 -25.21
CA GLU A 23 -2.01 18.56 -24.31
C GLU A 23 -2.02 17.24 -25.09
N PHE A 24 -1.35 16.21 -24.56
CA PHE A 24 -1.41 14.87 -25.14
C PHE A 24 -1.64 13.83 -24.04
N ALA A 25 -2.49 12.85 -24.34
CA ALA A 25 -2.67 11.69 -23.48
C ALA A 25 -1.53 10.71 -23.74
N ALA A 26 -0.64 10.53 -22.77
CA ALA A 26 0.35 9.47 -22.83
C ALA A 26 -0.35 8.13 -22.64
N ARG A 27 -0.34 7.25 -23.65
CA ARG A 27 -0.78 5.86 -23.56
C ARG A 27 0.35 4.98 -24.06
N SER A 28 1.14 4.46 -23.14
CA SER A 28 2.29 3.61 -23.45
C SER A 28 2.49 2.59 -22.35
N THR A 29 2.91 1.40 -22.72
CA THR A 29 3.42 0.38 -21.81
C THR A 29 4.91 0.62 -21.57
N PHE A 30 5.36 0.37 -20.34
CA PHE A 30 6.76 0.52 -19.95
C PHE A 30 7.28 -0.81 -19.42
N LEU A 31 8.46 -1.21 -19.86
CA LEU A 31 9.20 -2.33 -19.30
C LEU A 31 10.41 -1.78 -18.54
N PHE A 32 10.58 -2.22 -17.30
CA PHE A 32 11.73 -1.88 -16.47
C PHE A 32 12.49 -3.16 -16.14
N SER A 33 13.80 -3.05 -16.03
CA SER A 33 14.65 -4.11 -15.49
C SER A 33 15.52 -3.53 -14.37
N SER A 34 15.65 -4.29 -13.29
CA SER A 34 16.48 -3.94 -12.14
C SER A 34 16.88 -5.21 -11.43
N ILE A 35 18.12 -5.28 -10.93
CA ILE A 35 18.55 -6.38 -10.05
C ILE A 35 17.75 -6.33 -8.74
N ASN A 36 17.68 -5.14 -8.14
CA ASN A 36 16.86 -4.88 -6.97
C ASN A 36 15.80 -3.85 -7.35
N VAL A 37 14.52 -4.19 -7.12
CA VAL A 37 13.41 -3.25 -7.35
C VAL A 37 13.61 -2.05 -6.43
N PRO A 38 13.63 -0.81 -6.95
CA PRO A 38 13.76 0.38 -6.10
C PRO A 38 12.56 0.50 -5.16
N PRO A 39 12.69 1.19 -4.01
CA PRO A 39 11.56 1.40 -3.11
C PRO A 39 10.48 2.22 -3.82
N LEU A 40 9.37 1.55 -4.14
CA LEU A 40 8.19 2.13 -4.78
C LEU A 40 7.05 2.17 -3.75
N ARG A 41 6.21 3.21 -3.86
CA ARG A 41 5.00 3.29 -3.04
C ARG A 41 4.03 2.19 -3.47
N ALA A 42 3.24 1.64 -2.53
CA ALA A 42 2.20 0.65 -2.84
C ALA A 42 1.27 1.10 -3.98
N GLN A 43 0.98 2.40 -4.05
CA GLN A 43 0.18 2.96 -5.13
C GLN A 43 0.83 2.79 -6.51
N ASP A 44 2.15 2.89 -6.61
CA ASP A 44 2.89 2.73 -7.86
C ASP A 44 3.18 1.24 -8.16
N LEU A 45 3.43 0.41 -7.13
CA LEU A 45 3.56 -1.04 -7.26
C LEU A 45 2.28 -1.69 -7.82
N SER A 46 1.12 -1.31 -7.30
CA SER A 46 -0.20 -1.79 -7.79
C SER A 46 -0.54 -1.37 -9.23
N ARG A 47 0.35 -0.67 -9.95
CA ARG A 47 0.26 -0.34 -11.38
C ARG A 47 1.23 -1.13 -12.24
N MET A 48 2.04 -2.00 -11.65
CA MET A 48 3.09 -2.76 -12.30
C MET A 48 2.82 -4.25 -12.08
N ALA A 49 3.24 -5.07 -13.04
CA ALA A 49 3.43 -6.50 -12.84
C ALA A 49 4.93 -6.72 -12.71
N LEU A 50 5.39 -7.24 -11.57
CA LEU A 50 6.78 -7.54 -11.32
C LEU A 50 7.04 -8.99 -11.73
N LEU A 51 7.98 -9.15 -12.65
CA LEU A 51 8.47 -10.46 -13.05
C LEU A 51 9.82 -10.72 -12.38
N SER A 52 9.86 -11.67 -11.45
CA SER A 52 11.11 -12.23 -10.95
C SER A 52 11.60 -13.30 -11.91
N ILE A 53 12.88 -13.22 -12.28
CA ILE A 53 13.51 -14.17 -13.20
C ILE A 53 14.58 -14.94 -12.43
N ASP A 54 14.53 -16.26 -12.51
CA ASP A 54 15.53 -17.12 -11.89
C ASP A 54 16.86 -17.11 -12.64
N ARG A 55 17.90 -17.54 -11.92
CA ARG A 55 19.20 -17.80 -12.55
C ARG A 55 19.05 -18.94 -13.55
N PHE A 56 19.75 -18.82 -14.68
CA PHE A 56 19.87 -19.92 -15.63
C PHE A 56 20.38 -21.19 -14.93
N LYS A 57 19.79 -22.33 -15.28
CA LYS A 57 20.35 -23.63 -14.90
C LYS A 57 21.71 -23.79 -15.59
N PRO A 58 22.68 -24.52 -14.99
CA PRO A 58 24.06 -24.59 -15.50
C PRO A 58 24.19 -25.05 -16.97
N ASP A 59 23.23 -25.83 -17.44
CA ASP A 59 23.12 -26.43 -18.76
C ASP A 59 22.15 -25.69 -19.70
N GLN A 60 21.51 -24.62 -19.23
CA GLN A 60 20.51 -23.90 -19.99
C GLN A 60 21.17 -22.99 -21.03
N VAL A 61 20.76 -23.17 -22.30
CA VAL A 61 21.23 -22.34 -23.41
C VAL A 61 20.60 -20.95 -23.31
N GLU A 62 21.45 -19.92 -23.33
CA GLU A 62 20.98 -18.53 -23.32
C GLU A 62 20.11 -18.23 -24.56
N PRO A 63 18.95 -17.56 -24.38
CA PRO A 63 18.09 -17.19 -25.50
C PRO A 63 18.82 -16.27 -26.50
N LYS A 64 18.72 -16.58 -27.79
CA LYS A 64 19.27 -15.70 -28.84
C LYS A 64 18.38 -14.48 -29.03
N LEU A 65 18.83 -13.33 -28.53
CA LEU A 65 18.17 -12.03 -28.69
C LEU A 65 18.56 -11.34 -30.00
N ASP A 66 18.40 -12.03 -31.13
CA ASP A 66 18.63 -11.44 -32.46
C ASP A 66 17.46 -10.53 -32.89
N ALA A 67 17.77 -9.32 -33.35
CA ALA A 67 16.75 -8.32 -33.69
C ALA A 67 15.82 -8.76 -34.84
N ARG A 68 16.34 -9.48 -35.84
CA ARG A 68 15.52 -9.95 -36.97
C ARG A 68 14.57 -11.04 -36.50
N TYR A 69 15.08 -11.98 -35.70
CA TYR A 69 14.30 -13.05 -35.10
C TYR A 69 13.21 -12.51 -34.17
N LEU A 70 13.53 -11.56 -33.29
CA LEU A 70 12.54 -10.88 -32.44
C LEU A 70 11.48 -10.13 -33.27
N GLY A 71 11.87 -9.53 -34.40
CA GLY A 71 10.93 -8.89 -35.32
C GLY A 71 9.98 -9.87 -36.03
N ILE A 72 10.38 -11.14 -36.20
CA ILE A 72 9.49 -12.21 -36.69
C ILE A 72 8.52 -12.62 -35.59
N ILE A 73 9.03 -12.87 -34.38
CA ILE A 73 8.21 -13.23 -33.21
C ILE A 73 7.16 -12.16 -32.93
N GLY A 74 7.55 -10.88 -32.90
CA GLY A 74 6.61 -9.78 -32.66
C GLY A 74 5.48 -9.72 -33.69
N ARG A 75 5.77 -9.99 -34.97
CA ARG A 75 4.73 -10.07 -36.01
C ARG A 75 3.81 -11.27 -35.82
N ALA A 76 4.35 -12.41 -35.40
CA ALA A 76 3.55 -13.60 -35.09
C ALA A 76 2.63 -13.36 -33.88
N ILE A 77 3.14 -12.74 -32.82
CA ILE A 77 2.37 -12.32 -31.63
C ILE A 77 1.24 -11.38 -32.05
N LEU A 78 1.54 -10.34 -32.83
CA LEU A 78 0.53 -9.37 -33.27
C LEU A 78 -0.54 -10.04 -34.13
N HIS A 79 -0.15 -10.91 -35.06
CA HIS A 79 -1.09 -11.64 -35.90
C HIS A 79 -2.02 -12.54 -35.08
N ARG A 80 -1.49 -13.26 -34.09
CA ARG A 80 -2.26 -14.05 -33.11
C ARG A 80 -3.28 -13.18 -32.36
N LEU A 81 -2.83 -12.07 -31.78
CA LEU A 81 -3.70 -11.17 -31.02
C LEU A 81 -4.83 -10.59 -31.87
N ILE A 82 -4.57 -10.25 -33.14
CA ILE A 82 -5.61 -9.77 -34.08
C ILE A 82 -6.61 -10.89 -34.39
N LYS A 83 -6.13 -12.09 -34.73
CA LYS A 83 -6.97 -13.24 -35.08
C LYS A 83 -7.88 -13.65 -33.91
N GLU A 84 -7.31 -13.68 -32.70
CA GLU A 84 -8.01 -14.09 -31.48
C GLU A 84 -8.72 -12.92 -30.77
N TRP A 85 -8.66 -11.68 -31.30
CA TRP A 85 -9.30 -10.52 -30.66
C TRP A 85 -10.79 -10.71 -30.31
N PRO A 86 -11.62 -11.37 -31.15
CA PRO A 86 -13.04 -11.53 -30.85
C PRO A 86 -13.35 -12.25 -29.52
N ARG A 87 -12.43 -13.09 -29.01
CA ARG A 87 -12.61 -13.81 -27.74
C ARG A 87 -11.99 -13.11 -26.53
N PHE A 88 -11.42 -11.91 -26.72
CA PHE A 88 -10.74 -11.16 -25.65
C PHE A 88 -11.66 -10.98 -24.44
N GLU A 89 -12.88 -10.49 -24.65
CA GLU A 89 -13.79 -10.17 -23.55
C GLU A 89 -14.18 -11.41 -22.75
N GLU A 90 -14.56 -12.51 -23.42
CA GLU A 90 -14.90 -13.78 -22.77
C GLU A 90 -13.71 -14.33 -21.95
N THR A 91 -12.54 -14.35 -22.58
CA THR A 91 -11.31 -14.85 -21.95
C THR A 91 -10.92 -13.99 -20.74
N TYR A 92 -11.04 -12.66 -20.86
CA TYR A 92 -10.76 -11.70 -19.80
C TYR A 92 -11.70 -11.86 -18.60
N GLN A 93 -13.01 -11.94 -18.84
CA GLN A 93 -13.98 -12.10 -17.76
C GLN A 93 -13.74 -13.39 -16.99
N ALA A 94 -13.37 -14.46 -17.69
CA ALA A 94 -13.13 -15.75 -17.06
C ALA A 94 -11.86 -15.74 -16.18
N PHE A 95 -10.74 -15.17 -16.66
CA PHE A 95 -9.54 -15.01 -15.84
C PHE A 95 -9.76 -14.03 -14.68
N ALA A 96 -10.45 -12.91 -14.92
CA ALA A 96 -10.75 -11.94 -13.87
C ALA A 96 -11.61 -12.55 -12.75
N ALA A 97 -12.60 -13.37 -13.11
CA ALA A 97 -13.43 -14.10 -12.15
C ALA A 97 -12.61 -15.12 -11.34
N GLU A 98 -11.73 -15.88 -11.98
CA GLU A 98 -10.86 -16.86 -11.29
C GLU A 98 -9.90 -16.17 -10.30
N LEU A 99 -9.29 -15.04 -10.70
CA LEU A 99 -8.45 -14.25 -9.81
C LEU A 99 -9.25 -13.62 -8.66
N GLY A 100 -10.48 -13.15 -8.94
CA GLY A 100 -11.39 -12.65 -7.92
C GLY A 100 -11.77 -13.70 -6.89
N ALA A 101 -11.97 -14.95 -7.32
CA ALA A 101 -12.20 -16.08 -6.42
C ALA A 101 -10.99 -16.39 -5.53
N GLY A 102 -9.77 -16.04 -5.98
CA GLY A 102 -8.52 -16.07 -5.20
C GLY A 102 -8.33 -14.87 -4.26
N GLY A 103 -9.29 -13.96 -4.17
CA GLY A 103 -9.22 -12.77 -3.29
C GLY A 103 -8.52 -11.57 -3.92
N MET A 104 -8.22 -11.59 -5.22
CA MET A 104 -7.62 -10.46 -5.91
C MET A 104 -8.61 -9.29 -6.04
N ASP A 105 -8.15 -8.07 -5.76
CA ASP A 105 -8.98 -6.87 -5.85
C ASP A 105 -9.30 -6.47 -7.31
N SER A 106 -10.27 -5.58 -7.49
CA SER A 106 -10.70 -5.15 -8.83
C SER A 106 -9.59 -4.55 -9.70
N ARG A 107 -8.53 -4.02 -9.08
CA ARG A 107 -7.39 -3.43 -9.78
C ARG A 107 -6.42 -4.53 -10.23
N GLY A 108 -6.09 -5.47 -9.36
CA GLY A 108 -5.31 -6.66 -9.70
C GLY A 108 -5.98 -7.49 -10.79
N GLN A 109 -7.29 -7.71 -10.71
CA GLN A 109 -8.06 -8.43 -11.74
C GLN A 109 -7.91 -7.77 -13.12
N LYS A 110 -7.99 -6.44 -13.19
CA LYS A 110 -7.78 -5.71 -14.46
C LYS A 110 -6.35 -5.85 -14.97
N GLN A 111 -5.36 -5.80 -14.08
CA GLN A 111 -3.95 -5.88 -14.45
C GLN A 111 -3.55 -7.28 -14.90
N PHE A 112 -3.71 -8.28 -14.03
CA PHE A 112 -3.31 -9.67 -14.28
C PHE A 112 -4.27 -10.39 -15.21
N GLY A 113 -5.57 -10.14 -15.11
CA GLY A 113 -6.56 -10.69 -16.04
C GLY A 113 -6.24 -10.30 -17.48
N THR A 114 -5.91 -9.03 -17.75
CA THR A 114 -5.49 -8.58 -19.10
C THR A 114 -4.23 -9.31 -19.57
N LEU A 115 -3.23 -9.47 -18.70
CA LEU A 115 -1.97 -10.16 -19.06
C LEU A 115 -2.20 -11.64 -19.38
N LEU A 116 -2.98 -12.34 -18.57
CA LEU A 116 -3.31 -13.75 -18.78
C LEU A 116 -4.13 -13.95 -20.05
N THR A 117 -5.10 -13.07 -20.32
CA THR A 117 -5.85 -13.08 -21.58
C THR A 117 -4.94 -12.91 -22.78
N CYS A 118 -4.04 -11.94 -22.76
CA CYS A 118 -3.08 -11.74 -23.85
C CYS A 118 -2.16 -12.96 -24.01
N ALA A 119 -1.69 -13.55 -22.92
CA ALA A 119 -0.84 -14.75 -22.96
C ALA A 119 -1.59 -15.93 -23.60
N ASP A 120 -2.83 -16.18 -23.18
CA ASP A 120 -3.66 -17.26 -23.75
C ASP A 120 -3.94 -17.03 -25.25
N MET A 121 -4.25 -15.80 -25.67
CA MET A 121 -4.46 -15.44 -27.07
C MET A 121 -3.20 -15.59 -27.94
N ILE A 122 -2.01 -15.47 -27.35
CA ILE A 122 -0.74 -15.68 -28.07
C ILE A 122 -0.46 -17.18 -28.22
N LEU A 123 -0.65 -17.94 -27.14
CA LEU A 123 -0.27 -19.34 -27.06
C LEU A 123 -1.29 -20.29 -27.70
N HIS A 124 -2.56 -19.87 -27.81
CA HIS A 124 -3.65 -20.78 -28.14
C HIS A 124 -4.65 -20.24 -29.16
N GLU A 125 -5.24 -21.16 -29.91
CA GLU A 125 -6.38 -20.90 -30.80
C GLU A 125 -7.69 -21.24 -30.09
N GLY A 126 -8.67 -20.35 -30.21
CA GLY A 126 -10.00 -20.52 -29.62
C GLY A 126 -10.00 -20.46 -28.09
N TRP A 127 -11.19 -20.54 -27.50
CA TRP A 127 -11.36 -20.58 -26.05
C TRP A 127 -11.44 -22.03 -25.53
N ASN A 128 -10.84 -22.29 -24.36
CA ASN A 128 -11.00 -23.56 -23.64
C ASN A 128 -10.93 -23.28 -22.13
N GLU A 129 -12.02 -23.59 -21.42
CA GLU A 129 -12.17 -23.39 -19.99
C GLU A 129 -11.16 -24.20 -19.15
N GLU A 130 -10.64 -25.32 -19.66
CA GLU A 130 -9.62 -26.11 -18.96
C GLU A 130 -8.34 -25.30 -18.67
N ARG A 131 -8.04 -24.30 -19.50
CA ARG A 131 -6.87 -23.41 -19.34
C ARG A 131 -6.97 -22.45 -18.16
N LEU A 132 -8.17 -22.25 -17.61
CA LEU A 132 -8.38 -21.49 -16.37
C LEU A 132 -8.01 -22.28 -15.13
N ARG A 133 -8.03 -23.62 -15.22
CA ARG A 133 -7.97 -24.46 -14.03
C ARG A 133 -6.55 -24.56 -13.48
N PHE A 134 -5.55 -24.56 -14.35
CA PHE A 134 -4.16 -24.77 -13.97
C PHE A 134 -3.20 -23.93 -14.80
N ALA A 135 -2.19 -23.43 -14.12
CA ALA A 135 -0.95 -22.86 -14.63
C ALA A 135 0.20 -23.83 -14.31
N CYS A 136 1.31 -23.69 -15.02
CA CYS A 136 2.55 -24.36 -14.67
C CYS A 136 3.36 -23.41 -13.77
N ASP A 137 3.76 -23.84 -12.57
CA ASP A 137 4.65 -23.07 -11.71
C ASP A 137 6.12 -23.16 -12.18
N MET A 138 7.05 -22.64 -11.37
CA MET A 138 8.48 -22.59 -11.70
C MET A 138 9.12 -23.98 -11.73
N GLU A 139 8.57 -24.91 -10.95
CA GLU A 139 8.99 -26.30 -10.82
C GLU A 139 8.40 -27.18 -11.93
N GLY A 140 7.33 -26.72 -12.58
CA GLY A 140 6.66 -27.43 -13.67
C GLY A 140 5.30 -28.01 -13.27
N ASP A 141 4.88 -27.82 -12.02
CA ASP A 141 3.68 -28.41 -11.46
C ASP A 141 2.43 -27.64 -11.86
N LEU A 142 1.31 -28.36 -12.01
CA LEU A 142 0.03 -27.78 -12.37
C LEU A 142 -0.67 -27.22 -11.12
N VAL A 143 -0.70 -25.90 -11.01
CA VAL A 143 -1.30 -25.17 -9.89
C VAL A 143 -2.43 -24.25 -10.35
N PRO A 144 -3.54 -24.12 -9.61
CA PRO A 144 -4.59 -23.18 -9.96
C PRO A 144 -4.11 -21.72 -10.04
N TRP A 145 -4.56 -20.98 -11.06
CA TRP A 145 -4.21 -19.56 -11.23
C TRP A 145 -4.50 -18.73 -9.98
N ARG A 146 -5.64 -18.98 -9.32
CA ARG A 146 -6.02 -18.31 -8.07
C ARG A 146 -5.06 -18.55 -6.90
N GLN A 147 -4.35 -19.68 -6.88
CA GLN A 147 -3.33 -19.97 -5.87
C GLN A 147 -2.01 -19.31 -6.25
N LEU A 148 -1.58 -19.49 -7.51
CA LEU A 148 -0.32 -18.95 -8.00
C LEU A 148 -0.27 -17.43 -7.93
N LEU A 149 -1.38 -16.76 -8.26
CA LEU A 149 -1.49 -15.29 -8.24
C LEU A 149 -2.32 -14.80 -7.04
N SER A 150 -2.37 -15.56 -5.94
CA SER A 150 -3.01 -15.06 -4.73
C SER A 150 -2.26 -13.82 -4.23
N PRO A 151 -2.94 -12.78 -3.71
CA PRO A 151 -2.27 -11.58 -3.20
C PRO A 151 -1.22 -11.87 -2.12
N PHE A 152 -1.37 -12.96 -1.38
CA PHE A 152 -0.42 -13.38 -0.34
C PHE A 152 0.91 -13.89 -0.93
N ALA A 153 0.90 -14.47 -2.13
CA ALA A 153 2.08 -15.02 -2.79
C ALA A 153 2.87 -13.98 -3.61
N MET A 154 2.39 -12.73 -3.69
CA MET A 154 2.87 -11.74 -4.66
C MET A 154 3.60 -10.57 -3.99
N LEU A 155 4.83 -10.33 -4.42
CA LEU A 155 5.72 -9.29 -3.92
C LEU A 155 5.11 -7.88 -4.01
N GLU A 156 4.29 -7.63 -5.04
CA GLU A 156 3.58 -6.34 -5.25
C GLU A 156 2.60 -6.02 -4.12
N PHE A 157 2.16 -7.05 -3.39
CA PHE A 157 1.18 -6.97 -2.32
C PHE A 157 1.78 -7.29 -0.94
N GLU A 158 2.95 -7.93 -0.86
CA GLU A 158 3.66 -8.30 0.38
C GLU A 158 3.92 -7.12 1.32
N ASN A 159 4.09 -5.91 0.77
CA ASN A 159 4.27 -4.66 1.53
C ASN A 159 3.15 -3.64 1.31
N ALA A 160 2.01 -4.06 0.76
CA ALA A 160 0.83 -3.21 0.62
C ALA A 160 0.13 -3.04 1.98
N THR A 161 0.84 -2.44 2.95
CA THR A 161 0.22 -1.97 4.18
C THR A 161 -0.70 -0.81 3.82
N ASP A 162 -1.92 -0.82 4.35
CA ASP A 162 -2.82 0.31 4.24
C ASP A 162 -2.10 1.61 4.63
N ASN A 163 -2.24 2.66 3.82
CA ASN A 163 -1.53 3.92 4.03
C ASN A 163 -1.78 4.53 5.44
N TRP A 164 -2.98 4.34 6.01
CA TRP A 164 -3.26 4.76 7.39
C TRP A 164 -2.48 3.95 8.43
N LEU A 165 -2.34 2.64 8.21
CA LEU A 165 -1.64 1.73 9.12
C LEU A 165 -0.13 1.95 9.04
N GLY A 166 0.42 2.16 7.83
CA GLY A 166 1.81 2.58 7.66
C GLY A 166 2.10 3.90 8.37
N CYS A 167 1.20 4.89 8.23
CA CYS A 167 1.30 6.17 8.92
C CYS A 167 1.26 6.01 10.45
N LEU A 168 0.36 5.17 10.96
CA LEU A 168 0.23 4.86 12.39
C LEU A 168 1.48 4.16 12.93
N ARG A 169 1.98 3.13 12.24
CA ARG A 169 3.21 2.41 12.61
C ARG A 169 4.40 3.35 12.69
N ARG A 170 4.53 4.31 11.75
CA ARG A 170 5.55 5.35 11.83
C ARG A 170 5.38 6.23 13.07
N LEU A 171 4.16 6.71 13.34
CA LEU A 171 3.86 7.57 14.49
C LEU A 171 4.30 6.93 15.82
N VAL A 172 4.05 5.63 15.99
CA VAL A 172 4.34 4.94 17.26
C VAL A 172 5.77 4.41 17.38
N SER A 173 6.47 4.17 16.27
CA SER A 173 7.80 3.54 16.26
C SER A 173 8.98 4.52 16.30
N VAL A 174 8.74 5.79 15.97
CA VAL A 174 9.82 6.79 15.92
C VAL A 174 10.28 7.17 17.31
N ARG A 175 11.60 7.25 17.47
CA ARG A 175 12.20 7.72 18.71
C ARG A 175 11.93 9.21 18.89
N VAL A 176 11.48 9.59 20.08
CA VAL A 176 11.31 11.00 20.44
C VAL A 176 12.64 11.50 20.99
N GLU A 177 13.28 12.45 20.28
CA GLU A 177 14.62 12.92 20.63
C GLU A 177 14.70 13.53 22.03
N ALA A 178 13.61 14.11 22.52
CA ALA A 178 13.53 14.66 23.87
C ALA A 178 13.68 13.59 24.97
N TRP A 179 13.48 12.31 24.66
CA TRP A 179 13.48 11.19 25.63
C TRP A 179 14.82 10.43 25.70
N ARG A 180 15.91 10.98 25.14
CA ARG A 180 17.23 10.32 24.96
C ARG A 180 17.85 9.64 26.20
N ASN A 181 17.40 9.94 27.42
CA ASN A 181 17.93 9.39 28.67
C ASN A 181 16.91 8.53 29.48
N GLY A 182 15.72 8.26 28.92
CA GLY A 182 14.70 7.45 29.58
C GLY A 182 14.67 6.00 29.09
N ALA A 183 14.11 5.09 29.89
CA ALA A 183 13.82 3.72 29.46
C ALA A 183 12.82 3.66 28.27
N ARG A 184 12.01 4.72 28.10
CA ARG A 184 11.02 4.87 27.02
C ARG A 184 11.57 5.76 25.93
N THR A 185 11.57 5.26 24.71
CA THR A 185 12.16 5.95 23.56
C THR A 185 11.14 6.27 22.48
N THR A 186 10.01 5.55 22.40
CA THR A 186 9.01 5.72 21.33
C THR A 186 7.60 5.97 21.88
N VAL A 187 6.76 6.63 21.08
CA VAL A 187 5.35 6.89 21.43
C VAL A 187 4.61 5.59 21.76
N GLY A 188 4.90 4.52 21.01
CA GLY A 188 4.28 3.21 21.22
C GLY A 188 4.55 2.64 22.62
N GLN A 189 5.78 2.74 23.12
CA GLN A 189 6.11 2.27 24.47
C GLN A 189 5.33 3.02 25.56
N VAL A 190 5.17 4.34 25.40
CA VAL A 190 4.39 5.15 26.36
C VAL A 190 2.91 4.78 26.32
N LEU A 191 2.36 4.54 25.13
CA LEU A 191 0.95 4.16 24.97
C LEU A 191 0.67 2.75 25.50
N GLN A 192 1.54 1.79 25.19
CA GLN A 192 1.43 0.42 25.64
C GLN A 192 1.43 0.37 27.17
N GLU A 193 2.40 0.99 27.82
CA GLU A 193 2.49 1.01 29.28
C GLU A 193 1.30 1.73 29.94
N TYR A 194 0.78 2.80 29.32
CA TYR A 194 -0.43 3.45 29.80
C TYR A 194 -1.70 2.59 29.66
N VAL A 195 -1.77 1.73 28.64
CA VAL A 195 -2.94 0.86 28.40
C VAL A 195 -2.87 -0.39 29.27
N GLU A 196 -1.69 -1.00 29.38
CA GLU A 196 -1.44 -2.21 30.18
C GLU A 196 -1.32 -1.93 31.67
N GLY A 197 -0.92 -0.71 32.05
CA GLY A 197 -0.77 -0.29 33.44
C GLY A 197 -2.12 -0.16 34.16
N GLY A 198 -2.44 -1.09 35.06
CA GLY A 198 -3.64 -1.14 35.89
C GLY A 198 -3.41 -1.39 37.40
N GLY A 199 -2.17 -1.42 37.87
CA GLY A 199 -1.71 -1.68 39.24
C GLY A 199 -1.08 -0.46 39.94
N ILE A 200 -0.55 -0.70 41.16
CA ILE A 200 0.08 0.33 42.01
C ILE A 200 1.51 0.58 41.52
N GLY A 201 1.78 1.80 41.04
CA GLY A 201 3.06 2.18 40.41
C GLY A 201 2.98 2.39 38.90
N ASP A 202 1.79 2.19 38.32
CA ASP A 202 1.58 2.23 36.88
C ASP A 202 1.36 3.65 36.35
N MET A 203 1.72 3.84 35.08
CA MET A 203 1.67 5.14 34.42
C MET A 203 0.24 5.71 34.40
N ASN A 204 0.03 6.81 35.11
CA ASN A 204 -1.24 7.53 35.03
C ASN A 204 -1.31 8.45 33.78
N ILE A 205 -2.51 8.98 33.50
CA ILE A 205 -2.75 9.80 32.32
C ILE A 205 -1.95 11.11 32.31
N ASP A 206 -1.62 11.66 33.49
CA ASP A 206 -0.89 12.93 33.60
C ASP A 206 0.61 12.72 33.33
N GLU A 207 1.17 11.61 33.80
CA GLU A 207 2.52 11.15 33.46
C GLU A 207 2.64 10.83 31.96
N ALA A 208 1.68 10.09 31.41
CA ALA A 208 1.63 9.80 29.98
C ALA A 208 1.56 11.09 29.15
N ASN A 209 0.70 12.04 29.54
CA ASN A 209 0.57 13.33 28.86
C ASN A 209 1.80 14.22 28.99
N THR A 210 2.53 14.13 30.11
CA THR A 210 3.79 14.87 30.31
C THR A 210 4.85 14.39 29.32
N LEU A 211 4.94 13.08 29.09
CA LEU A 211 5.83 12.51 28.08
C LEU A 211 5.34 12.85 26.67
N LEU A 212 4.11 12.44 26.32
CA LEU A 212 3.53 12.63 24.99
C LEU A 212 3.49 14.08 24.53
N GLY A 213 3.35 15.02 25.47
CA GLY A 213 3.43 16.46 25.19
C GLY A 213 4.75 16.85 24.52
N GLN A 214 5.86 16.20 24.86
CA GLN A 214 7.17 16.45 24.23
C GLN A 214 7.21 16.04 22.75
N ALA A 215 6.29 15.18 22.32
CA ALA A 215 6.09 14.77 20.93
C ALA A 215 4.90 15.50 20.26
N GLY A 216 4.26 16.45 20.94
CA GLY A 216 3.07 17.14 20.44
C GLY A 216 1.80 16.29 20.43
N LEU A 217 1.74 15.25 21.28
CA LEU A 217 0.64 14.32 21.41
C LEU A 217 -0.03 14.45 22.79
N ARG A 218 -1.25 13.91 22.92
CA ARG A 218 -1.98 13.89 24.20
C ARG A 218 -3.02 12.78 24.24
N ILE A 219 -3.25 12.18 25.39
CA ILE A 219 -4.38 11.29 25.66
C ILE A 219 -5.54 12.09 26.26
N VAL A 220 -6.74 11.89 25.73
CA VAL A 220 -7.98 12.46 26.25
C VAL A 220 -9.06 11.39 26.41
N ILE A 221 -9.87 11.52 27.45
CA ILE A 221 -11.06 10.67 27.65
C ILE A 221 -12.26 11.42 27.09
N ARG A 222 -12.88 10.84 26.05
CA ARG A 222 -14.00 11.47 25.32
C ARG A 222 -14.99 10.41 24.85
N ALA A 223 -16.27 10.79 24.84
CA ALA A 223 -17.27 10.06 24.10
C ALA A 223 -17.28 10.51 22.64
N ARG A 224 -17.59 9.55 21.76
CA ARG A 224 -17.89 9.83 20.35
C ARG A 224 -19.22 10.58 20.26
N ALA A 225 -19.39 11.42 19.24
CA ALA A 225 -20.68 12.07 18.99
C ALA A 225 -21.81 11.02 18.91
N GLY A 226 -22.87 11.21 19.71
CA GLY A 226 -24.00 10.29 19.78
C GLY A 226 -23.82 9.08 20.71
N SER A 227 -22.68 8.97 21.42
CA SER A 227 -22.47 7.94 22.45
C SER A 227 -22.28 8.58 23.82
N THR A 228 -22.74 7.90 24.87
CA THR A 228 -22.42 8.23 26.27
C THR A 228 -21.16 7.51 26.75
N HIS A 229 -20.72 6.49 26.03
CA HIS A 229 -19.54 5.71 26.37
C HIS A 229 -18.27 6.53 26.14
N ARG A 230 -17.53 6.77 27.22
CA ARG A 230 -16.25 7.47 27.21
C ARG A 230 -15.13 6.45 26.99
N GLN A 231 -14.31 6.69 25.98
CA GLN A 231 -13.12 5.89 25.69
C GLN A 231 -11.88 6.78 25.64
N LYS A 232 -10.71 6.15 25.67
CA LYS A 232 -9.40 6.83 25.65
C LYS A 232 -8.99 7.09 24.20
N TRP A 233 -8.55 8.32 23.90
CA TRP A 233 -8.14 8.74 22.56
C TRP A 233 -6.75 9.36 22.57
N LEU A 234 -5.90 8.95 21.62
CA LEU A 234 -4.68 9.68 21.27
C LEU A 234 -5.03 10.85 20.34
N VAL A 235 -4.70 12.06 20.77
CA VAL A 235 -4.85 13.29 20.01
C VAL A 235 -3.61 13.50 19.14
N VAL A 236 -3.80 13.51 17.82
CA VAL A 236 -2.78 13.88 16.84
C VAL A 236 -3.25 15.15 16.13
N GLN A 237 -2.65 16.30 16.48
CA GLN A 237 -3.01 17.57 15.84
C GLN A 237 -2.60 17.56 14.35
N ASN A 238 -3.44 18.12 13.49
CA ASN A 238 -3.25 18.13 12.05
C ASN A 238 -2.09 19.03 11.60
N ASN A 239 -1.77 20.03 12.43
CA ASN A 239 -0.71 20.99 12.19
C ASN A 239 0.02 21.27 13.50
N ASN A 240 0.97 20.39 13.85
CA ASN A 240 1.82 20.55 15.02
C ASN A 240 3.28 20.28 14.63
N PRO A 241 4.22 21.22 14.89
CA PRO A 241 5.62 21.05 14.52
C PRO A 241 6.32 19.85 15.17
N LEU A 242 5.95 19.48 16.39
CA LEU A 242 6.53 18.30 17.08
C LEU A 242 6.02 17.01 16.45
N VAL A 243 4.73 16.94 16.10
CA VAL A 243 4.17 15.80 15.36
C VAL A 243 4.83 15.67 13.99
N ARG A 244 5.12 16.79 13.31
CA ARG A 244 5.86 16.80 12.04
C ARG A 244 7.24 16.15 12.16
N GLN A 245 7.96 16.40 13.25
CA GLN A 245 9.28 15.80 13.50
C GLN A 245 9.20 14.27 13.56
N LEU A 246 8.12 13.71 14.11
CA LEU A 246 7.89 12.25 14.11
C LEU A 246 7.79 11.67 12.69
N PHE A 247 7.35 12.49 11.73
CA PHE A 247 7.22 12.09 10.32
C PHE A 247 8.40 12.52 9.45
N GLU A 248 9.44 13.14 10.00
CA GLU A 248 10.60 13.58 9.22
C GLU A 248 11.25 12.41 8.46
N GLY A 249 11.65 12.67 7.21
CA GLY A 249 12.14 11.64 6.29
C GLY A 249 11.08 10.70 5.72
N SER A 250 9.80 10.88 6.03
CA SER A 250 8.69 10.08 5.48
C SER A 250 7.78 10.89 4.54
N GLU A 251 6.94 10.18 3.78
CA GLU A 251 5.96 10.83 2.90
C GLU A 251 4.84 11.58 3.64
N TRP A 252 4.64 11.28 4.92
CA TRP A 252 3.58 11.88 5.74
C TRP A 252 3.96 13.22 6.37
N ALA A 253 5.25 13.60 6.42
CA ALA A 253 5.71 14.86 7.02
C ALA A 253 5.04 16.11 6.44
N GLY A 254 4.68 16.08 5.15
CA GLY A 254 4.04 17.20 4.47
C GLY A 254 4.88 18.49 4.42
N LEU A 255 4.22 19.61 4.09
CA LEU A 255 4.82 20.95 4.14
C LEU A 255 4.53 21.62 5.49
N PRO A 256 5.34 22.59 5.95
CA PRO A 256 5.03 23.35 7.15
C PRO A 256 3.62 23.95 7.04
N GLY A 257 2.76 23.71 8.03
CA GLY A 257 1.35 24.14 7.98
C GLY A 257 0.36 23.13 7.37
N ALA A 258 0.83 22.03 6.77
CA ALA A 258 -0.01 21.02 6.13
C ALA A 258 0.48 19.59 6.43
N GLY A 259 0.05 19.04 7.56
CA GLY A 259 0.35 17.66 7.94
C GLY A 259 -0.41 16.64 7.09
N VAL A 260 0.30 15.94 6.20
CA VAL A 260 -0.26 14.90 5.33
C VAL A 260 -0.69 13.68 6.14
N TRP A 261 -0.06 13.43 7.30
CA TRP A 261 -0.46 12.38 8.25
C TRP A 261 -1.93 12.44 8.63
N SER A 262 -2.52 13.64 8.75
CA SER A 262 -3.92 13.79 9.13
C SER A 262 -4.87 13.19 8.09
N GLY A 263 -4.54 13.29 6.80
CA GLY A 263 -5.30 12.69 5.71
C GLY A 263 -5.10 11.17 5.65
N ALA A 264 -3.88 10.70 5.88
CA ALA A 264 -3.55 9.28 5.92
C ALA A 264 -4.26 8.56 7.06
N LEU A 265 -4.15 9.05 8.31
CA LEU A 265 -4.80 8.45 9.49
C LEU A 265 -6.33 8.35 9.36
N ARG A 266 -6.96 9.28 8.63
CA ARG A 266 -8.41 9.30 8.41
C ARG A 266 -8.92 8.30 7.37
N GLN A 267 -8.02 7.59 6.70
CA GLN A 267 -8.38 6.46 5.84
C GLN A 267 -8.65 5.19 6.65
N ALA A 268 -8.31 5.17 7.95
CA ALA A 268 -8.63 4.07 8.84
C ALA A 268 -10.17 3.86 8.94
N PRO A 269 -10.62 2.63 9.25
CA PRO A 269 -12.01 2.35 9.60
C PRO A 269 -12.60 3.36 10.59
N LYS A 270 -13.89 3.67 10.43
CA LYS A 270 -14.53 4.77 11.17
C LYS A 270 -14.54 4.57 12.68
N HIS A 271 -14.43 3.35 13.20
CA HIS A 271 -14.38 3.10 14.64
C HIS A 271 -13.04 3.54 15.26
N ILE A 272 -11.93 3.43 14.51
CA ILE A 272 -10.57 3.76 14.99
C ILE A 272 -10.34 5.26 15.16
N TRP A 273 -11.05 6.12 14.42
CA TRP A 273 -10.78 7.56 14.46
C TRP A 273 -12.01 8.45 14.50
N MET A 274 -11.82 9.66 15.01
CA MET A 274 -12.76 10.76 14.82
C MET A 274 -12.07 12.13 14.69
N PRO A 275 -12.64 13.08 13.92
CA PRO A 275 -12.12 14.44 13.83
C PRO A 275 -12.61 15.29 15.01
N ARG A 276 -11.74 16.10 15.59
CA ARG A 276 -12.13 17.06 16.65
C ARG A 276 -11.20 18.26 16.68
N GLN A 277 -11.51 19.27 17.48
CA GLN A 277 -10.52 20.24 17.94
C GLN A 277 -10.09 19.87 19.36
N GLU A 278 -8.79 19.80 19.61
CA GLU A 278 -8.26 19.47 20.93
C GLU A 278 -7.02 20.33 21.23
N ARG A 279 -6.78 20.53 22.53
CA ARG A 279 -5.67 21.34 23.03
C ARG A 279 -4.49 20.46 23.43
N VAL A 280 -3.34 20.72 22.83
CA VAL A 280 -2.05 20.09 23.13
C VAL A 280 -1.01 21.19 23.32
N ASN A 281 -0.20 21.11 24.40
CA ASN A 281 0.82 22.12 24.74
C ASN A 281 0.31 23.57 24.70
N GLY A 282 -0.91 23.81 25.18
CA GLY A 282 -1.52 25.14 25.20
C GLY A 282 -2.15 25.61 23.87
N MET A 283 -1.91 24.92 22.75
CA MET A 283 -2.46 25.27 21.44
C MET A 283 -3.70 24.43 21.11
N GLN A 284 -4.81 25.08 20.76
CA GLN A 284 -6.03 24.41 20.29
C GLN A 284 -6.05 24.39 18.76
N GLU A 285 -6.16 23.19 18.19
CA GLU A 285 -6.08 22.99 16.74
C GLU A 285 -6.97 21.81 16.32
N ARG A 286 -7.31 21.73 15.03
CA ARG A 286 -7.94 20.53 14.46
C ARG A 286 -7.02 19.32 14.63
N ALA A 287 -7.59 18.22 15.07
CA ALA A 287 -6.90 16.98 15.35
C ALA A 287 -7.65 15.77 14.79
N THR A 288 -6.90 14.69 14.57
CA THR A 288 -7.41 13.33 14.39
C THR A 288 -7.20 12.59 15.70
N LEU A 289 -8.29 12.13 16.30
CA LEU A 289 -8.26 11.32 17.52
C LEU A 289 -8.25 9.85 17.11
N LEU A 290 -7.34 9.05 17.68
CA LEU A 290 -7.22 7.61 17.47
C LEU A 290 -7.65 6.85 18.74
N ALA A 291 -8.56 5.90 18.62
CA ALA A 291 -9.12 5.14 19.74
C ALA A 291 -8.07 4.20 20.32
N LEU A 292 -7.66 4.38 21.58
CA LEU A 292 -6.60 3.55 22.17
C LEU A 292 -7.05 2.10 22.39
N ASP A 293 -8.32 1.90 22.73
CA ASP A 293 -8.86 0.55 22.96
C ASP A 293 -8.88 -0.27 21.66
N GLU A 294 -9.11 0.36 20.50
CA GLU A 294 -9.03 -0.29 19.18
C GLU A 294 -7.57 -0.56 18.74
N LEU A 295 -6.61 0.18 19.30
CA LEU A 295 -5.20 0.01 18.97
C LEU A 295 -4.52 -1.03 19.86
N TYR A 296 -4.75 -0.98 21.17
CA TYR A 296 -4.00 -1.75 22.18
C TYR A 296 -4.90 -2.62 23.07
N GLY A 297 -6.23 -2.57 22.92
CA GLY A 297 -7.14 -3.43 23.65
C GLY A 297 -7.14 -4.88 23.15
N GLU A 298 -8.05 -5.68 23.68
CA GLU A 298 -8.22 -7.08 23.27
C GLU A 298 -8.58 -7.18 21.78
N GLY A 299 -7.74 -7.85 20.99
CA GLY A 299 -7.87 -7.90 19.52
C GLY A 299 -7.50 -6.58 18.81
N GLY A 300 -6.85 -5.65 19.50
CA GLY A 300 -6.41 -4.38 18.95
C GLY A 300 -5.32 -4.53 17.90
N ILE A 301 -5.24 -3.57 16.98
CA ILE A 301 -4.34 -3.60 15.79
C ILE A 301 -2.85 -3.72 16.16
N MET A 302 -2.48 -3.29 17.36
CA MET A 302 -1.12 -3.22 17.88
C MET A 302 -0.93 -4.12 19.11
N ALA A 303 -1.93 -4.92 19.48
CA ALA A 303 -1.79 -5.90 20.55
C ALA A 303 -0.92 -7.07 20.08
N GLU A 304 -0.09 -7.64 20.97
CA GLU A 304 0.61 -8.90 20.68
C GLU A 304 -0.44 -10.01 20.50
N GLU A 305 -0.33 -10.79 19.42
CA GLU A 305 -1.10 -12.04 19.29
C GLU A 305 -0.71 -12.92 20.48
N LYS A 306 -1.66 -13.21 21.37
CA LYS A 306 -1.46 -14.25 22.37
C LYS A 306 -1.37 -15.57 21.60
N GLU A 307 -0.16 -16.10 21.45
CA GLU A 307 0.04 -17.50 21.09
C GLU A 307 -0.61 -18.34 22.20
N ASP A 308 -1.72 -18.99 21.89
CA ASP A 308 -2.32 -20.06 22.70
C ASP A 308 -1.51 -21.37 22.59
#